data_AF-A0A0S7Z6W0-F1
#
_entry.id   AF-A0A0S7Z6W0-F1
#
_cell.length_a   1.000
_cell.length_b   1.000
_cell.length_c   1.000
_cell.angle_alpha   90.00
_cell.angle_beta   90.00
_cell.angle_gamma   90.00
#
_symmetry.space_group_name_H-M   'P 1'
#
loop_
_entity.id
_entity.type
_entity.pdbx_description
1 polymer ?
#
loop_
_entity_poly.entity_id
_entity_poly.type
_entity_poly.pdbx_seq_one_letter_code
_entity_poly.pdbx_strand_id
1 'polypeptide(L)'
;MSKVLEAVPNFSEGRDLDKVAQIVDRIGEHDVEVLDWSADPDHHRSVVTFIGAPEDVVQASVAAAECAFELIDLRDHEGVHPRVGAVDVLPFVPLHHVEMAEAVACARSAAEAIARLGVPVYLYGRASRPPGRALATLRRGGFERLREGWPESRIPDFTAGRSEAHPSAGVCCVGARPVLLAWNVRVRGISLERAKEIAAAVRERGGGFAGLRALGLYLERQQCLQISMNLEDPDATSPLDVFAEIDRAVRASGGEIEGTEVIGMIPDTLVQPRSADTLKVLDLHVSRVLSHRVAQYLSRHPGPPTEIPDFTE
;
A
#
# COMPACT_ATOMS: atom_id res chain seq x y z
N MET A 1 -23.21 -12.52 9.35
CA MET A 1 -22.74 -11.95 8.06
C MET A 1 -21.22 -12.08 8.00
N SER A 2 -20.65 -12.46 6.86
CA SER A 2 -19.20 -12.63 6.69
C SER A 2 -18.48 -11.28 6.62
N LYS A 3 -17.37 -11.18 7.36
CA LYS A 3 -16.51 -10.00 7.43
C LYS A 3 -15.34 -10.14 6.47
N VAL A 4 -14.99 -9.07 5.76
CA VAL A 4 -13.83 -9.03 4.87
C VAL A 4 -12.95 -7.84 5.22
N LEU A 5 -11.72 -8.15 5.60
CA LEU A 5 -10.62 -7.23 5.79
C LEU A 5 -9.58 -7.47 4.68
N GLU A 6 -9.00 -6.40 4.15
CA GLU A 6 -7.85 -6.44 3.24
C GLU A 6 -6.58 -6.11 4.00
N ALA A 7 -5.47 -6.78 3.66
CA ALA A 7 -4.13 -6.34 3.96
C ALA A 7 -3.34 -6.12 2.67
N VAL A 8 -2.54 -5.04 2.63
CA VAL A 8 -1.72 -4.68 1.46
C VAL A 8 -0.25 -4.44 1.85
N PRO A 9 0.46 -5.42 2.44
CA PRO A 9 1.85 -5.24 2.84
C PRO A 9 2.76 -4.81 1.69
N ASN A 10 3.80 -4.05 2.03
CA ASN A 10 4.80 -3.56 1.11
C ASN A 10 6.17 -4.04 1.61
N PHE A 11 6.85 -4.86 0.80
CA PHE A 11 8.14 -5.43 1.15
C PHE A 11 9.27 -4.73 0.39
N SER A 12 10.41 -4.55 1.05
CA SER A 12 11.64 -4.01 0.47
C SER A 12 12.44 -5.12 -0.24
N GLU A 13 11.79 -5.76 -1.21
CA GLU A 13 12.37 -6.72 -2.14
C GLU A 13 11.54 -6.69 -3.42
N GLY A 14 12.19 -6.72 -4.58
CA GLY A 14 11.54 -6.61 -5.89
C GLY A 14 12.43 -7.03 -7.06
N ARG A 15 13.55 -7.70 -6.76
CA ARG A 15 14.53 -8.23 -7.73
C ARG A 15 14.68 -9.74 -7.59
N ASP A 16 14.71 -10.23 -6.37
CA ASP A 16 14.68 -11.66 -6.05
C ASP A 16 13.23 -12.14 -5.94
N LEU A 17 12.72 -12.70 -7.04
CA LEU A 17 11.34 -13.19 -7.12
C LEU A 17 11.12 -14.47 -6.31
N ASP A 18 12.17 -15.25 -6.02
CA ASP A 18 12.06 -16.47 -5.21
C ASP A 18 11.80 -16.11 -3.74
N LYS A 19 12.36 -15.00 -3.24
CA LYS A 19 11.98 -14.44 -1.93
C LYS A 19 10.56 -13.91 -1.91
N VAL A 20 10.13 -13.18 -2.94
CA VAL A 20 8.75 -12.66 -3.03
C VAL A 20 7.75 -13.82 -3.07
N ALA A 21 8.03 -14.88 -3.84
CA ALA A 21 7.22 -16.09 -3.88
C ALA A 21 7.10 -16.75 -2.50
N GLN A 22 8.21 -16.95 -1.78
CA GLN A 22 8.17 -17.51 -0.41
C GLN A 22 7.32 -16.69 0.58
N ILE A 23 7.30 -15.36 0.44
CA ILE A 23 6.45 -14.48 1.26
C ILE A 23 4.97 -14.61 0.86
N VAL A 24 4.67 -14.73 -0.43
CA VAL A 24 3.29 -14.95 -0.94
C VAL A 24 2.78 -16.34 -0.56
N ASP A 25 3.60 -17.38 -0.68
CA ASP A 25 3.27 -18.75 -0.27
C ASP A 25 2.97 -18.81 1.23
N ARG A 26 3.77 -18.12 2.06
CA ARG A 26 3.53 -18.00 3.50
C ARG A 26 2.18 -17.35 3.84
N ILE A 27 1.71 -16.39 3.04
CA ILE A 27 0.36 -15.81 3.20
C ILE A 27 -0.70 -16.86 2.86
N GLY A 28 -0.48 -17.65 1.79
CA GLY A 28 -1.37 -18.71 1.33
C GLY A 28 -1.48 -19.96 2.24
N GLU A 29 -0.68 -20.05 3.31
CA GLU A 29 -0.83 -21.08 4.35
C GLU A 29 -2.02 -20.82 5.30
N HIS A 30 -2.63 -19.63 5.26
CA HIS A 30 -3.77 -19.21 6.08
C HIS A 30 -5.09 -19.16 5.30
N ASP A 31 -6.22 -19.02 5.99
CA ASP A 31 -7.57 -18.91 5.38
C ASP A 31 -7.83 -17.50 4.79
N VAL A 32 -7.04 -17.14 3.78
CA VAL A 32 -7.06 -15.86 3.07
C VAL A 32 -6.96 -16.07 1.56
N GLU A 33 -7.56 -15.18 0.76
CA GLU A 33 -7.41 -15.17 -0.69
C GLU A 33 -6.40 -14.10 -1.11
N VAL A 34 -5.23 -14.52 -1.61
CA VAL A 34 -4.29 -13.62 -2.30
C VAL A 34 -4.94 -13.16 -3.61
N LEU A 35 -5.17 -11.85 -3.71
CA LEU A 35 -5.84 -11.25 -4.85
C LEU A 35 -4.89 -10.89 -5.97
N ASP A 36 -3.74 -10.34 -5.61
CA ASP A 36 -2.72 -9.77 -6.50
C ASP A 36 -1.37 -9.70 -5.78
N TRP A 37 -0.28 -9.79 -6.55
CA TRP A 37 1.03 -9.33 -6.09
C TRP A 37 1.82 -8.74 -7.25
N SER A 38 2.72 -7.81 -6.95
CA SER A 38 3.65 -7.23 -7.91
C SER A 38 5.02 -7.02 -7.30
N ALA A 39 6.05 -7.04 -8.14
CA ALA A 39 7.44 -6.77 -7.78
C ALA A 39 8.05 -5.85 -8.85
N ASP A 40 8.69 -4.76 -8.41
CA ASP A 40 9.34 -3.78 -9.26
C ASP A 40 10.84 -3.67 -8.91
N PRO A 41 11.75 -3.93 -9.88
CA PRO A 41 13.18 -3.99 -9.64
C PRO A 41 13.89 -2.63 -9.58
N ASP A 42 13.28 -1.55 -10.09
CA ASP A 42 13.80 -0.19 -10.02
C ASP A 42 13.42 0.45 -8.67
N HIS A 43 12.15 0.34 -8.28
CA HIS A 43 11.68 0.68 -6.94
C HIS A 43 12.29 -0.23 -5.87
N HIS A 44 12.72 -1.44 -6.25
CA HIS A 44 13.20 -2.54 -5.40
C HIS A 44 12.16 -2.88 -4.32
N ARG A 45 10.93 -3.10 -4.77
CA ARG A 45 9.75 -3.17 -3.89
C ARG A 45 8.76 -4.18 -4.42
N SER A 46 8.08 -4.87 -3.53
CA SER A 46 6.91 -5.68 -3.85
C SER A 46 5.70 -5.26 -3.01
N VAL A 47 4.53 -5.57 -3.53
CA VAL A 47 3.23 -5.35 -2.92
C VAL A 47 2.45 -6.64 -3.05
N VAL A 48 1.85 -7.10 -1.96
CA VAL A 48 0.91 -8.24 -1.99
C VAL A 48 -0.43 -7.71 -1.49
N THR A 49 -1.52 -8.07 -2.15
CA THR A 49 -2.89 -7.77 -1.72
C THR A 49 -3.60 -9.08 -1.39
N PHE A 50 -4.14 -9.20 -0.18
CA PHE A 50 -4.96 -10.37 0.19
C PHE A 50 -6.14 -9.97 1.07
N ILE A 51 -7.18 -10.78 1.04
CA ILE A 51 -8.41 -10.59 1.80
C ILE A 51 -8.78 -11.83 2.59
N GLY A 52 -9.51 -11.64 3.69
CA GLY A 52 -10.03 -12.74 4.50
C GLY A 52 -10.84 -12.23 5.68
N ALA A 53 -11.17 -13.12 6.62
CA ALA A 53 -11.72 -12.69 7.90
C ALA A 53 -10.64 -11.94 8.73
N PRO A 54 -11.04 -11.01 9.64
CA PRO A 54 -10.10 -10.13 10.31
C PRO A 54 -8.98 -10.84 11.11
N GLU A 55 -9.25 -12.03 11.66
CA GLU A 55 -8.26 -12.80 12.42
C GLU A 55 -7.23 -13.45 11.50
N ASP A 56 -7.67 -14.17 10.46
CA ASP A 56 -6.80 -14.84 9.48
C ASP A 56 -5.91 -13.84 8.74
N VAL A 57 -6.46 -12.67 8.40
CA VAL A 57 -5.70 -11.57 7.77
C VAL A 57 -4.61 -11.03 8.70
N VAL A 58 -4.85 -10.98 10.02
CA VAL A 58 -3.80 -10.62 11.00
C VAL A 58 -2.75 -11.72 11.12
N GLN A 59 -3.16 -12.99 11.20
CA GLN A 59 -2.23 -14.12 11.30
C GLN A 59 -1.31 -14.20 10.07
N ALA A 60 -1.89 -14.18 8.87
CA ALA A 60 -1.14 -14.18 7.60
C ALA A 60 -0.21 -12.96 7.47
N SER A 61 -0.65 -11.78 7.92
CA SER A 61 0.20 -10.57 7.92
C SER A 61 1.44 -10.70 8.83
N VAL A 62 1.29 -11.37 9.98
CA VAL A 62 2.39 -11.60 10.93
C VAL A 62 3.35 -12.68 10.40
N ALA A 63 2.83 -13.77 9.86
CA ALA A 63 3.64 -14.84 9.25
C ALA A 63 4.43 -14.34 8.04
N ALA A 64 3.81 -13.51 7.18
CA ALA A 64 4.49 -12.84 6.07
C ALA A 64 5.59 -11.89 6.54
N ALA A 65 5.38 -11.20 7.67
CA ALA A 65 6.38 -10.31 8.24
C ALA A 65 7.58 -11.07 8.82
N GLU A 66 7.33 -12.17 9.54
CA GLU A 66 8.37 -13.06 10.05
C GLU A 66 9.25 -13.60 8.91
N CYS A 67 8.64 -14.18 7.87
CA CYS A 67 9.33 -14.65 6.66
C CYS A 67 10.14 -13.53 5.97
N ALA A 68 9.57 -12.33 5.85
CA ALA A 68 10.28 -11.18 5.26
C ALA A 68 11.49 -10.73 6.09
N PHE A 69 11.45 -10.86 7.42
CA PHE A 69 12.59 -10.51 8.30
C PHE A 69 13.75 -11.52 8.22
N GLU A 70 13.49 -12.76 7.79
CA GLU A 70 14.51 -13.77 7.52
C GLU A 70 15.14 -13.61 6.12
N LEU A 71 14.34 -13.25 5.12
CA LEU A 71 14.76 -13.21 3.71
C LEU A 71 15.35 -11.87 3.24
N ILE A 72 14.98 -10.75 3.88
CA ILE A 72 15.32 -9.39 3.43
C ILE A 72 16.30 -8.73 4.40
N ASP A 73 17.46 -8.31 3.88
CA ASP A 73 18.43 -7.49 4.61
C ASP A 73 18.52 -6.09 4.01
N LEU A 74 18.05 -5.09 4.75
CA LEU A 74 18.09 -3.70 4.34
C LEU A 74 19.51 -3.11 4.25
N ARG A 75 20.53 -3.78 4.81
CA ARG A 75 21.93 -3.34 4.70
C ARG A 75 22.46 -3.40 3.28
N ASP A 76 21.90 -4.32 2.48
CA ASP A 76 22.25 -4.53 1.07
C ASP A 76 21.15 -4.01 0.11
N HIS A 77 20.14 -3.30 0.64
CA HIS A 77 18.97 -2.85 -0.12
C HIS A 77 19.07 -1.42 -0.65
N GLU A 78 19.16 -1.27 -1.97
CA GLU A 78 19.05 0.01 -2.68
C GLU A 78 17.97 0.00 -3.77
N GLY A 79 17.10 1.01 -3.80
CA GLY A 79 16.03 1.19 -4.79
C GLY A 79 15.45 2.60 -4.77
N VAL A 80 14.74 3.02 -5.83
CA VAL A 80 14.27 4.42 -5.95
C VAL A 80 13.08 4.76 -5.03
N HIS A 81 12.40 3.75 -4.48
CA HIS A 81 11.31 3.96 -3.54
C HIS A 81 11.87 4.16 -2.11
N PRO A 82 11.44 5.21 -1.37
CA PRO A 82 11.86 5.38 0.02
C PRO A 82 11.44 4.17 0.86
N ARG A 83 12.25 3.72 1.82
CA ARG A 83 11.89 2.63 2.74
C ARG A 83 12.53 2.80 4.12
N VAL A 84 11.88 2.24 5.14
CA VAL A 84 12.39 2.13 6.52
C VAL A 84 12.37 0.71 7.08
N GLY A 85 11.71 -0.25 6.43
CA GLY A 85 11.53 -1.62 6.92
C GLY A 85 11.62 -2.67 5.82
N ALA A 86 12.03 -3.89 6.17
CA ALA A 86 11.93 -5.06 5.30
C ALA A 86 10.46 -5.31 4.93
N VAL A 87 9.56 -5.19 5.93
CA VAL A 87 8.15 -4.84 5.74
C VAL A 87 8.03 -3.32 5.97
N ASP A 88 8.01 -2.52 4.90
CA ASP A 88 8.00 -1.06 4.99
C ASP A 88 6.65 -0.52 5.50
N VAL A 89 5.55 -1.07 4.99
CA VAL A 89 4.18 -0.68 5.33
C VAL A 89 3.27 -1.90 5.38
N LEU A 90 2.41 -1.99 6.40
CA LEU A 90 1.33 -2.97 6.53
C LEU A 90 0.01 -2.25 6.84
N PRO A 91 -0.80 -1.91 5.82
CA PRO A 91 -2.16 -1.39 5.99
C PRO A 91 -3.17 -2.53 6.20
N PHE A 92 -4.14 -2.29 7.07
CA PHE A 92 -5.40 -3.03 7.14
C PHE A 92 -6.54 -2.13 6.65
N VAL A 93 -7.40 -2.65 5.78
CA VAL A 93 -8.44 -1.90 5.07
C VAL A 93 -9.78 -2.62 5.23
N PRO A 94 -10.80 -2.01 5.86
CA PRO A 94 -12.13 -2.61 5.97
C PRO A 94 -12.83 -2.61 4.61
N LEU A 95 -13.33 -3.77 4.15
CA LEU A 95 -14.03 -3.89 2.87
C LEU A 95 -15.51 -4.27 3.02
N HIS A 96 -15.85 -5.24 3.87
CA HIS A 96 -17.23 -5.75 3.99
C HIS A 96 -17.58 -6.11 5.43
N HIS A 97 -18.60 -5.44 6.01
CA HIS A 97 -19.04 -5.61 7.41
C HIS A 97 -17.93 -5.55 8.48
N VAL A 98 -16.86 -4.81 8.21
CA VAL A 98 -15.79 -4.50 9.16
C VAL A 98 -15.79 -2.99 9.39
N GLU A 99 -15.93 -2.57 10.65
CA GLU A 99 -15.81 -1.15 10.98
C GLU A 99 -14.34 -0.69 11.00
N MET A 100 -14.08 0.59 10.75
CA MET A 100 -12.72 1.14 10.82
C MET A 100 -12.08 0.93 12.21
N ALA A 101 -12.88 0.90 13.27
CA ALA A 101 -12.42 0.59 14.63
C ALA A 101 -11.89 -0.85 14.76
N GLU A 102 -12.47 -1.81 14.03
CA GLU A 102 -12.02 -3.20 14.00
C GLU A 102 -10.73 -3.35 13.20
N ALA A 103 -10.62 -2.68 12.04
CA ALA A 103 -9.38 -2.61 11.28
C ALA A 103 -8.23 -1.97 12.10
N VAL A 104 -8.53 -0.97 12.94
CA VAL A 104 -7.58 -0.40 13.91
C VAL A 104 -7.18 -1.40 14.99
N ALA A 105 -8.10 -2.23 15.49
CA ALA A 105 -7.78 -3.28 16.45
C ALA A 105 -6.86 -4.36 15.82
N CYS A 106 -7.16 -4.77 14.58
CA CYS A 106 -6.33 -5.69 13.81
C CYS A 106 -4.90 -5.15 13.59
N ALA A 107 -4.80 -3.88 13.16
CA ALA A 107 -3.52 -3.20 13.00
C ALA A 107 -2.69 -3.13 14.30
N ARG A 108 -3.33 -2.96 15.46
CA ARG A 108 -2.65 -3.00 16.76
C ARG A 108 -2.18 -4.41 17.12
N SER A 109 -3.03 -5.41 16.94
CA SER A 109 -2.69 -6.82 17.21
C SER A 109 -1.49 -7.27 16.38
N ALA A 110 -1.49 -6.98 15.08
CA ALA A 110 -0.37 -7.25 14.19
C ALA A 110 0.90 -6.47 14.60
N ALA A 111 0.78 -5.19 14.96
CA ALA A 111 1.91 -4.38 15.43
C ALA A 111 2.54 -4.93 16.72
N GLU A 112 1.73 -5.38 17.68
CA GLU A 112 2.21 -6.01 18.91
C GLU A 112 2.88 -7.36 18.65
N ALA A 113 2.36 -8.15 17.72
CA ALA A 113 2.97 -9.41 17.30
C ALA A 113 4.32 -9.19 16.60
N ILE A 114 4.39 -8.27 15.62
CA ILE A 114 5.63 -7.89 14.94
C ILE A 114 6.67 -7.34 15.93
N ALA A 115 6.25 -6.55 16.93
CA ALA A 115 7.15 -6.07 17.97
C ALA A 115 7.72 -7.20 18.86
N ARG A 116 6.98 -8.30 19.06
CA ARG A 116 7.49 -9.50 19.75
C ARG A 116 8.53 -10.26 18.92
N LEU A 117 8.55 -10.11 17.60
CA LEU A 117 9.63 -10.59 16.72
C LEU A 117 10.91 -9.72 16.81
N GLY A 118 10.94 -8.71 17.68
CA GLY A 118 12.12 -7.87 17.90
C GLY A 118 12.28 -6.72 16.90
N VAL A 119 11.31 -6.49 16.01
CA VAL A 119 11.31 -5.38 15.03
C VAL A 119 10.46 -4.21 15.55
N PRO A 120 11.00 -2.99 15.64
CA PRO A 120 10.22 -1.83 16.08
C PRO A 120 9.06 -1.53 15.12
N VAL A 121 7.96 -0.96 15.65
CA VAL A 121 6.74 -0.67 14.88
C VAL A 121 6.24 0.75 15.13
N TYR A 122 6.01 1.48 14.04
CA TYR A 122 5.19 2.69 14.03
C TYR A 122 3.73 2.35 13.73
N LEU A 123 2.81 2.93 14.50
CA LEU A 123 1.42 3.04 14.11
C LEU A 123 1.19 4.29 13.26
N TYR A 124 0.42 4.16 12.18
CA TYR A 124 0.08 5.27 11.27
C TYR A 124 -1.41 5.28 10.90
N GLY A 125 -1.86 6.33 10.21
CA GLY A 125 -3.23 6.42 9.71
C GLY A 125 -4.24 6.44 10.85
N ARG A 126 -5.35 5.69 10.74
CA ARG A 126 -6.36 5.61 11.81
C ARG A 126 -5.88 4.84 13.05
N ALA A 127 -4.80 4.07 12.96
CA ALA A 127 -4.28 3.28 14.09
C ALA A 127 -3.38 4.08 15.06
N SER A 128 -2.77 5.17 14.58
CA SER A 128 -1.85 6.00 15.38
C SER A 128 -2.55 6.71 16.54
N ARG A 129 -1.77 7.15 17.53
CA ARG A 129 -2.23 8.08 18.57
C ARG A 129 -1.40 9.38 18.51
N PRO A 130 -2.04 10.56 18.36
CA PRO A 130 -3.40 10.75 17.83
C PRO A 130 -3.56 10.12 16.41
N PRO A 131 -4.78 9.84 15.95
CA PRO A 131 -5.01 9.31 14.60
C PRO A 131 -4.63 10.34 13.53
N GLY A 132 -4.17 9.86 12.38
CA GLY A 132 -3.78 10.67 11.22
C GLY A 132 -2.27 10.86 11.03
N ARG A 133 -1.41 10.08 11.71
CA ARG A 133 0.04 10.18 11.51
C ARG A 133 0.41 9.70 10.10
N ALA A 134 1.03 10.57 9.30
CA ALA A 134 1.34 10.30 7.90
C ALA A 134 2.63 9.48 7.70
N LEU A 135 2.59 8.48 6.80
CA LEU A 135 3.75 7.64 6.43
C LEU A 135 4.95 8.45 5.98
N ALA A 136 4.74 9.50 5.16
CA ALA A 136 5.83 10.34 4.67
C ALA A 136 6.60 11.09 5.78
N THR A 137 5.99 11.31 6.94
CA THR A 137 6.67 11.85 8.12
C THR A 137 7.49 10.76 8.81
N LEU A 138 6.91 9.58 9.02
CA LEU A 138 7.60 8.42 9.62
C LEU A 138 8.82 8.00 8.81
N ARG A 139 8.68 7.86 7.49
CA ARG A 139 9.71 7.41 6.53
C ARG A 139 10.77 8.46 6.16
N ARG A 140 10.73 9.67 6.76
CA ARG A 140 11.63 10.78 6.40
C ARG A 140 13.10 10.47 6.76
N GLY A 141 13.96 10.40 5.74
CA GLY A 141 15.38 10.07 5.89
C GLY A 141 15.71 8.59 5.71
N GLY A 142 14.70 7.74 5.43
CA GLY A 142 14.91 6.32 5.18
C GLY A 142 15.36 5.51 6.40
N PHE A 143 15.71 4.26 6.13
CA PHE A 143 16.27 3.31 7.07
C PHE A 143 17.59 3.80 7.69
N GLU A 144 18.46 4.39 6.87
CA GLU A 144 19.81 4.87 7.23
C GLU A 144 19.75 5.76 8.45
N ARG A 145 18.89 6.79 8.39
CA ARG A 145 18.67 7.77 9.45
C ARG A 145 18.12 7.16 10.74
N LEU A 146 17.38 6.06 10.67
CA LEU A 146 16.79 5.40 11.85
C LEU A 146 17.77 4.42 12.51
N ARG A 147 18.89 4.08 11.86
CA ARG A 147 20.04 3.40 12.49
C ARG A 147 20.89 4.33 13.36
N GLU A 148 20.71 5.64 13.25
CA GLU A 148 21.38 6.65 14.09
C GLU A 148 20.66 6.92 15.42
N GLY A 149 19.60 6.15 15.70
CA GLY A 149 18.74 6.32 16.88
C GLY A 149 17.40 6.99 16.60
N TRP A 150 16.50 6.91 17.58
CA TRP A 150 15.16 7.48 17.46
C TRP A 150 15.17 9.01 17.38
N PRO A 151 14.44 9.61 16.41
CA PRO A 151 14.16 11.03 16.43
C PRO A 151 13.19 11.33 17.59
N GLU A 152 13.42 12.41 18.33
CA GLU A 152 12.54 12.82 19.44
C GLU A 152 11.05 12.90 19.05
N SER A 153 10.77 13.37 17.83
CA SER A 153 9.41 13.48 17.26
C SER A 153 8.92 12.21 16.52
N ARG A 154 9.70 11.12 16.49
CA ARG A 154 9.40 9.87 15.77
C ARG A 154 9.94 8.63 16.51
N ILE A 155 9.66 8.53 17.81
CA ILE A 155 9.86 7.29 18.55
C ILE A 155 8.77 6.27 18.14
N PRO A 156 9.08 4.99 17.87
CA PRO A 156 8.09 3.96 17.58
C PRO A 156 7.08 3.76 18.70
N ASP A 157 5.82 3.48 18.33
CA ASP A 157 4.76 3.15 19.30
C ASP A 157 5.06 1.82 20.02
N PHE A 158 5.78 0.92 19.34
CA PHE A 158 6.41 -0.26 19.93
C PHE A 158 7.90 -0.28 19.56
N THR A 159 8.80 -0.07 20.53
CA THR A 159 10.25 0.00 20.28
C THR A 159 10.93 -1.37 20.18
N ALA A 160 10.24 -2.46 20.53
CA ALA A 160 10.81 -3.80 20.67
C ALA A 160 12.09 -3.84 21.54
N GLY A 161 12.20 -2.95 22.53
CA GLY A 161 13.37 -2.82 23.40
C GLY A 161 14.59 -2.12 22.77
N ARG A 162 14.47 -1.56 21.57
CA ARG A 162 15.58 -0.91 20.83
C ARG A 162 15.60 0.61 20.97
N SER A 163 16.79 1.18 20.87
CA SER A 163 17.06 2.62 20.73
C SER A 163 17.09 3.12 19.26
N GLU A 164 17.07 2.19 18.31
CA GLU A 164 17.25 2.41 16.87
C GLU A 164 16.57 1.28 16.05
N ALA A 165 16.55 1.42 14.72
CA ALA A 165 15.99 0.43 13.80
C ALA A 165 16.61 -0.98 13.94
N HIS A 166 15.87 -2.03 13.55
CA HIS A 166 16.43 -3.38 13.46
C HIS A 166 17.59 -3.40 12.44
N PRO A 167 18.78 -3.95 12.76
CA PRO A 167 19.96 -3.83 11.91
C PRO A 167 19.82 -4.33 10.46
N SER A 168 18.95 -5.32 10.23
CA SER A 168 18.60 -5.86 8.90
C SER A 168 17.16 -5.57 8.47
N ALA A 169 16.22 -5.46 9.41
CA ALA A 169 14.79 -5.46 9.13
C ALA A 169 14.15 -4.06 9.24
N GLY A 170 14.89 -3.08 9.75
CA GLY A 170 14.43 -1.71 9.88
C GLY A 170 13.33 -1.51 10.91
N VAL A 171 12.24 -0.85 10.51
CA VAL A 171 11.06 -0.54 11.32
C VAL A 171 9.81 -0.77 10.46
N CYS A 172 8.80 -1.47 10.99
CA CYS A 172 7.54 -1.66 10.26
C CYS A 172 6.58 -0.48 10.49
N CYS A 173 5.89 -0.01 9.45
CA CYS A 173 4.80 0.96 9.59
C CYS A 173 3.43 0.27 9.46
N VAL A 174 2.79 -0.06 10.57
CA VAL A 174 1.49 -0.75 10.61
C VAL A 174 0.35 0.26 10.78
N GLY A 175 -0.77 0.09 10.08
CA GLY A 175 -1.85 1.06 10.16
C GLY A 175 -3.20 0.55 9.66
N ALA A 176 -4.22 1.39 9.84
CA ALA A 176 -5.54 1.19 9.28
C ALA A 176 -5.96 2.42 8.48
N ARG A 177 -6.58 2.23 7.31
CA ARG A 177 -6.99 3.30 6.39
C ARG A 177 -8.17 2.85 5.51
N PRO A 178 -8.94 3.77 4.90
CA PRO A 178 -9.82 3.42 3.78
C PRO A 178 -9.02 2.87 2.59
N VAL A 179 -9.74 2.42 1.56
CA VAL A 179 -9.16 2.05 0.26
C VAL A 179 -8.35 3.24 -0.26
N LEU A 180 -7.12 2.96 -0.67
CA LEU A 180 -6.17 3.92 -1.22
C LEU A 180 -5.92 3.50 -2.66
N LEU A 181 -5.91 4.46 -3.57
CA LEU A 181 -5.59 4.20 -4.96
C LEU A 181 -4.10 4.52 -5.20
N ALA A 182 -3.31 3.50 -5.56
CA ALA A 182 -1.92 3.63 -5.96
C ALA A 182 -1.79 3.47 -7.48
N TRP A 183 -1.28 4.47 -8.19
CA TRP A 183 -1.08 4.37 -9.64
C TRP A 183 0.09 5.21 -10.14
N ASN A 184 0.66 4.76 -11.25
CA ASN A 184 1.76 5.40 -11.95
C ASN A 184 1.29 5.84 -13.33
N VAL A 185 1.60 7.08 -13.72
CA VAL A 185 1.36 7.60 -15.07
C VAL A 185 2.69 7.67 -15.80
N ARG A 186 2.85 6.90 -16.88
CA ARG A 186 4.07 6.89 -17.72
C ARG A 186 4.02 8.06 -18.71
N VAL A 187 5.12 8.80 -18.82
CA VAL A 187 5.19 10.06 -19.59
C VAL A 187 6.42 10.09 -20.48
N ARG A 188 6.28 10.65 -21.69
CA ARG A 188 7.39 10.90 -22.63
C ARG A 188 7.40 12.33 -23.13
N GLY A 189 8.54 12.76 -23.68
CA GLY A 189 8.72 14.10 -24.25
C GLY A 189 8.92 15.24 -23.23
N ILE A 190 9.13 14.91 -21.95
CA ILE A 190 9.51 15.87 -20.89
C ILE A 190 10.79 15.41 -20.18
N SER A 191 11.42 16.29 -19.39
CA SER A 191 12.57 15.92 -18.56
C SER A 191 12.15 15.37 -17.18
N LEU A 192 13.09 14.76 -16.46
CA LEU A 192 12.87 14.27 -15.09
C LEU A 192 12.57 15.41 -14.11
N GLU A 193 13.23 16.57 -14.28
CA GLU A 193 12.97 17.79 -13.52
C GLU A 193 11.53 18.21 -13.72
N ARG A 194 11.04 18.19 -14.97
CA ARG A 194 9.67 18.55 -15.29
C ARG A 194 8.65 17.56 -14.72
N ALA A 195 8.94 16.26 -14.76
CA ALA A 195 8.10 15.25 -14.10
C ALA A 195 8.04 15.47 -12.57
N LYS A 196 9.17 15.83 -11.94
CA LYS A 196 9.25 16.18 -10.51
C LYS A 196 8.48 17.46 -10.17
N GLU A 197 8.51 18.49 -11.03
CA GLU A 197 7.72 19.72 -10.89
C GLU A 197 6.22 19.43 -10.95
N ILE A 198 5.76 18.67 -11.94
CA ILE A 198 4.34 18.30 -12.09
C ILE A 198 3.88 17.51 -10.86
N ALA A 199 4.63 16.48 -10.45
CA ALA A 199 4.36 15.73 -9.22
C ALA A 199 4.36 16.61 -7.96
N ALA A 200 5.22 17.64 -7.90
CA ALA A 200 5.27 18.56 -6.78
C ALA A 200 4.07 19.52 -6.72
N ALA A 201 3.52 19.91 -7.89
CA ALA A 201 2.36 20.78 -8.00
C ALA A 201 1.03 20.06 -7.69
N VAL A 202 0.82 18.84 -8.23
CA VAL A 202 -0.47 18.15 -8.08
C VAL A 202 -0.71 17.60 -6.67
N ARG A 203 0.35 17.25 -5.92
CA ARG A 203 0.21 16.68 -4.57
C ARG A 203 -0.25 17.73 -3.54
N GLU A 204 -0.97 17.28 -2.52
CA GLU A 204 -1.53 18.11 -1.43
C GLU A 204 -0.52 19.12 -0.85
N ARG A 205 0.72 18.67 -0.59
CA ARG A 205 1.79 19.51 -0.02
C ARG A 205 2.20 20.69 -0.91
N GLY A 206 1.92 20.64 -2.22
CA GLY A 206 2.11 21.73 -3.17
C GLY A 206 0.92 22.67 -3.32
N GLY A 207 -0.18 22.43 -2.59
CA GLY A 207 -1.45 23.13 -2.77
C GLY A 207 -2.36 22.51 -3.83
N GLY A 208 -2.04 21.32 -4.33
CA GLY A 208 -2.87 20.55 -5.26
C GLY A 208 -3.94 19.71 -4.55
N PHE A 209 -4.21 18.51 -5.08
CA PHE A 209 -5.29 17.64 -4.66
C PHE A 209 -5.11 17.11 -3.22
N ALA A 210 -6.19 17.15 -2.44
CA ALA A 210 -6.21 16.65 -1.06
C ALA A 210 -5.92 15.14 -1.01
N GLY A 211 -5.18 14.68 0.01
CA GLY A 211 -4.80 13.28 0.15
C GLY A 211 -3.87 12.72 -0.95
N LEU A 212 -3.51 13.51 -1.99
CA LEU A 212 -2.62 13.05 -3.05
C LEU A 212 -1.16 13.18 -2.64
N ARG A 213 -0.42 12.08 -2.75
CA ARG A 213 1.04 12.01 -2.72
C ARG A 213 1.53 11.70 -4.13
N ALA A 214 2.55 12.42 -4.60
CA ALA A 214 3.14 12.18 -5.92
C ALA A 214 4.67 12.36 -5.92
N LEU A 215 5.35 11.57 -6.76
CA LEU A 215 6.78 11.57 -7.03
C LEU A 215 7.05 11.44 -8.53
N GLY A 216 7.89 12.31 -9.09
CA GLY A 216 8.44 12.16 -10.45
C GLY A 216 9.71 11.32 -10.41
N LEU A 217 9.72 10.19 -11.10
CA LEU A 217 10.79 9.20 -11.10
C LEU A 217 11.20 8.84 -12.53
N TYR A 218 12.48 8.48 -12.70
CA TYR A 218 12.97 7.77 -13.89
C TYR A 218 13.24 6.32 -13.47
N LEU A 219 12.78 5.37 -14.27
CA LEU A 219 13.00 3.94 -14.06
C LEU A 219 14.08 3.50 -15.05
N GLU A 220 15.26 3.14 -14.54
CA GLU A 220 16.42 2.86 -15.39
C GLU A 220 16.24 1.58 -16.19
N ARG A 221 15.69 0.52 -15.59
CA ARG A 221 15.48 -0.77 -16.27
C ARG A 221 14.31 -0.71 -17.26
N GLN A 222 13.25 0.02 -16.92
CA GLN A 222 12.10 0.24 -17.80
C GLN A 222 12.33 1.37 -18.84
N GLN A 223 13.42 2.12 -18.68
CA GLN A 223 13.83 3.29 -19.49
C GLN A 223 12.77 4.41 -19.63
N CYS A 224 11.80 4.49 -18.70
CA CYS A 224 10.66 5.40 -18.78
C CYS A 224 10.65 6.44 -17.66
N LEU A 225 10.05 7.61 -17.93
CA LEU A 225 9.64 8.55 -16.88
C LEU A 225 8.23 8.21 -16.40
N GLN A 226 8.01 8.38 -15.10
CA GLN A 226 6.70 8.20 -14.50
C GLN A 226 6.42 9.24 -13.41
N ILE A 227 5.13 9.54 -13.22
CA ILE A 227 4.59 10.21 -12.04
C ILE A 227 3.88 9.15 -11.21
N SER A 228 4.54 8.70 -10.14
CA SER A 228 4.02 7.70 -9.21
C SER A 228 3.18 8.38 -8.13
N MET A 229 1.99 7.84 -7.85
CA MET A 229 0.98 8.47 -7.01
C MET A 229 0.33 7.51 -6.02
N ASN A 230 -0.05 8.06 -4.86
CA ASN A 230 -0.97 7.44 -3.92
C ASN A 230 -2.03 8.48 -3.54
N LEU A 231 -3.31 8.13 -3.70
CA LEU A 231 -4.44 8.96 -3.28
C LEU A 231 -5.13 8.32 -2.07
N GLU A 232 -5.03 8.99 -0.93
CA GLU A 232 -5.48 8.47 0.37
C GLU A 232 -7.01 8.27 0.48
N ASP A 233 -7.80 8.96 -0.36
CA ASP A 233 -9.25 8.86 -0.43
C ASP A 233 -9.73 9.12 -1.89
N PRO A 234 -9.96 8.05 -2.69
CA PRO A 234 -10.38 8.17 -4.09
C PRO A 234 -11.90 8.43 -4.27
N ASP A 235 -12.68 8.44 -3.19
CA ASP A 235 -14.10 8.84 -3.22
C ASP A 235 -14.24 10.36 -2.99
N ALA A 236 -13.41 10.93 -2.10
CA ALA A 236 -13.38 12.36 -1.84
C ALA A 236 -12.63 13.18 -2.90
N THR A 237 -11.71 12.57 -3.65
CA THR A 237 -10.92 13.23 -4.71
C THR A 237 -10.96 12.41 -5.99
N SER A 238 -11.41 13.03 -7.08
CA SER A 238 -11.52 12.39 -8.40
C SER A 238 -10.14 11.99 -8.97
N PRO A 239 -9.87 10.69 -9.22
CA PRO A 239 -8.65 10.28 -9.91
C PRO A 239 -8.58 10.79 -11.36
N LEU A 240 -9.74 11.05 -11.99
CA LEU A 240 -9.83 11.62 -13.33
C LEU A 240 -9.35 13.07 -13.36
N ASP A 241 -9.65 13.85 -12.32
CA ASP A 241 -9.26 15.26 -12.25
C ASP A 241 -7.74 15.37 -12.04
N VAL A 242 -7.18 14.48 -11.20
CA VAL A 242 -5.73 14.32 -11.02
C VAL A 242 -5.06 13.98 -12.36
N PHE A 243 -5.59 13.00 -13.09
CA PHE A 243 -5.04 12.59 -14.39
C PHE A 243 -5.15 13.71 -15.44
N ALA A 244 -6.30 14.40 -15.52
CA ALA A 244 -6.53 15.49 -16.47
C ALA A 244 -5.57 16.67 -16.22
N GLU A 245 -5.30 17.01 -14.96
CA GLU A 245 -4.33 18.05 -14.59
C GLU A 245 -2.89 17.64 -14.97
N ILE A 246 -2.53 16.36 -14.79
CA ILE A 246 -1.23 15.84 -15.24
C ILE A 246 -1.13 15.86 -16.77
N ASP A 247 -2.13 15.37 -17.52
CA ASP A 247 -2.14 15.39 -18.99
C ASP A 247 -1.99 16.83 -19.52
N ARG A 248 -2.74 17.77 -18.93
CA ARG A 248 -2.65 19.20 -19.23
C ARG A 248 -1.24 19.74 -19.01
N ALA A 249 -0.62 19.45 -17.87
CA ALA A 249 0.72 19.93 -17.53
C ALA A 249 1.83 19.28 -18.38
N VAL A 250 1.70 17.99 -18.70
CA VAL A 250 2.62 17.24 -19.57
C VAL A 250 2.56 17.78 -21.00
N ARG A 251 1.35 17.94 -21.57
CA ARG A 251 1.14 18.51 -22.91
C ARG A 251 1.60 19.96 -23.04
N ALA A 252 1.34 20.78 -22.02
CA ALA A 252 1.86 22.16 -21.96
C ALA A 252 3.39 22.22 -21.94
N SER A 253 4.06 21.11 -21.66
CA SER A 253 5.52 20.95 -21.68
C SER A 253 6.05 20.26 -22.94
N GLY A 254 5.19 19.99 -23.93
CA GLY A 254 5.55 19.33 -25.20
C GLY A 254 5.58 17.80 -25.16
N GLY A 255 5.20 17.18 -24.03
CA GLY A 255 5.14 15.72 -23.89
C GLY A 255 3.74 15.14 -23.98
N GLU A 256 3.64 13.84 -23.69
CA GLU A 256 2.37 13.11 -23.60
C GLU A 256 2.43 11.98 -22.55
N ILE A 257 1.25 11.54 -22.11
CA ILE A 257 1.06 10.33 -21.30
C ILE A 257 0.99 9.12 -22.22
N GLU A 258 1.81 8.11 -21.97
CA GLU A 258 1.80 6.84 -22.70
C GLU A 258 0.72 5.89 -22.17
N GLY A 259 0.61 5.75 -20.85
CA GLY A 259 -0.37 4.89 -20.18
C GLY A 259 -0.33 4.98 -18.66
N THR A 260 -1.29 4.31 -18.01
CA THR A 260 -1.44 4.25 -16.56
C THR A 260 -1.37 2.82 -16.05
N GLU A 261 -0.65 2.64 -14.95
CA GLU A 261 -0.46 1.37 -14.26
C GLU A 261 -1.01 1.49 -12.83
N VAL A 262 -1.98 0.65 -12.46
CA VAL A 262 -2.53 0.60 -11.09
C VAL A 262 -1.76 -0.46 -10.30
N ILE A 263 -1.31 -0.12 -9.11
CA ILE A 263 -0.53 -1.01 -8.24
C ILE A 263 -1.48 -1.68 -7.24
N GLY A 264 -1.57 -3.01 -7.29
CA GLY A 264 -2.59 -3.77 -6.55
C GLY A 264 -3.97 -3.70 -7.23
N MET A 265 -5.01 -3.84 -6.41
CA MET A 265 -6.39 -3.91 -6.88
C MET A 265 -6.92 -2.56 -7.37
N ILE A 266 -7.72 -2.59 -8.43
CA ILE A 266 -8.41 -1.46 -9.03
C ILE A 266 -9.68 -1.18 -8.22
N PRO A 267 -9.81 -0.02 -7.54
CA PRO A 267 -11.03 0.41 -6.88
C PRO A 267 -12.13 0.73 -7.90
N ASP A 268 -13.38 0.51 -7.51
CA ASP A 268 -14.58 0.69 -8.35
C ASP A 268 -14.72 2.10 -8.94
N THR A 269 -14.17 3.12 -8.29
CA THR A 269 -14.12 4.51 -8.79
C THR A 269 -13.45 4.62 -10.16
N LEU A 270 -12.53 3.72 -10.50
CA LEU A 270 -11.85 3.67 -11.80
C LEU A 270 -12.57 2.85 -12.88
N VAL A 271 -13.56 2.02 -12.48
CA VAL A 271 -14.13 0.96 -13.34
C VAL A 271 -15.39 1.43 -14.09
N GLN A 272 -15.85 2.66 -13.85
CA GLN A 272 -16.94 3.22 -14.65
C GLN A 272 -16.52 3.29 -16.13
N PRO A 273 -17.38 2.95 -17.11
CA PRO A 273 -16.97 2.75 -18.51
C PRO A 273 -16.31 3.95 -19.21
N ARG A 274 -16.44 5.18 -18.67
CA ARG A 274 -15.77 6.38 -19.20
C ARG A 274 -14.44 6.69 -18.51
N SER A 275 -14.23 6.17 -17.30
CA SER A 275 -13.03 6.41 -16.49
C SER A 275 -11.83 5.65 -17.04
N ALA A 276 -12.02 4.36 -17.34
CA ALA A 276 -10.99 3.46 -17.85
C ALA A 276 -10.25 3.99 -19.09
N ASP A 277 -11.00 4.28 -20.16
CA ASP A 277 -10.47 4.78 -21.43
C ASP A 277 -9.77 6.14 -21.26
N THR A 278 -10.34 7.01 -20.43
CA THR A 278 -9.78 8.33 -20.12
C THR A 278 -8.42 8.21 -19.42
N LEU A 279 -8.28 7.25 -18.50
CA LEU A 279 -7.07 7.03 -17.71
C LEU A 279 -5.98 6.25 -18.46
N LYS A 280 -6.27 5.63 -19.61
CA LYS A 280 -5.35 4.73 -20.33
C LYS A 280 -4.80 3.60 -19.44
N VAL A 281 -5.65 2.97 -18.63
CA VAL A 281 -5.23 1.86 -17.75
C VAL A 281 -4.78 0.67 -18.59
N LEU A 282 -3.52 0.25 -18.43
CA LEU A 282 -2.90 -0.78 -19.29
C LEU A 282 -3.48 -2.19 -19.03
N ASP A 283 -3.68 -2.56 -17.76
CA ASP A 283 -4.07 -3.92 -17.35
C ASP A 283 -5.48 -3.97 -16.72
N LEU A 284 -6.46 -3.28 -17.31
CA LEU A 284 -7.85 -3.33 -16.84
C LEU A 284 -8.50 -4.68 -17.17
N HIS A 285 -8.49 -5.59 -16.19
CA HIS A 285 -9.22 -6.86 -16.24
C HIS A 285 -10.17 -7.00 -15.05
N VAL A 286 -11.29 -7.70 -15.23
CA VAL A 286 -12.32 -7.85 -14.17
C VAL A 286 -11.79 -8.54 -12.90
N SER A 287 -10.78 -9.40 -13.04
CA SER A 287 -10.11 -10.05 -11.90
C SER A 287 -9.24 -9.11 -11.05
N ARG A 288 -8.94 -7.91 -11.55
CA ARG A 288 -8.22 -6.84 -10.84
C ARG A 288 -9.19 -5.84 -10.17
N VAL A 289 -10.51 -5.96 -10.36
CA VAL A 289 -11.50 -5.08 -9.71
C VAL A 289 -11.77 -5.55 -8.28
N LEU A 290 -11.63 -4.65 -7.30
CA LEU A 290 -11.69 -5.01 -5.88
C LEU A 290 -13.05 -5.57 -5.46
N SER A 291 -14.15 -4.86 -5.73
CA SER A 291 -15.51 -5.35 -5.40
C SER A 291 -15.83 -6.71 -6.01
N HIS A 292 -15.36 -6.96 -7.23
CA HIS A 292 -15.58 -8.22 -7.93
C HIS A 292 -14.90 -9.39 -7.21
N ARG A 293 -13.66 -9.20 -6.76
CA ARG A 293 -12.96 -10.23 -5.97
C ARG A 293 -13.54 -10.40 -4.57
N VAL A 294 -13.97 -9.32 -3.91
CA VAL A 294 -14.72 -9.41 -2.64
C VAL A 294 -16.02 -10.22 -2.80
N ALA A 295 -16.79 -9.96 -3.88
CA ALA A 295 -18.01 -10.71 -4.17
C ALA A 295 -17.75 -12.20 -4.49
N GLN A 296 -16.65 -12.51 -5.20
CA GLN A 296 -16.21 -13.90 -5.42
C GLN A 296 -15.79 -14.59 -4.12
N TYR A 297 -15.05 -13.90 -3.24
CA TYR A 297 -14.66 -14.44 -1.95
C TYR A 297 -15.89 -14.73 -1.07
N LEU A 298 -16.84 -13.80 -0.99
CA LEU A 298 -18.09 -13.96 -0.24
C LEU A 298 -18.98 -15.09 -0.78
N SER A 299 -18.95 -15.38 -2.08
CA SER A 299 -19.73 -16.50 -2.65
C SER A 299 -19.13 -17.88 -2.34
N ARG A 300 -17.82 -17.94 -2.07
CA ARG A 300 -17.10 -19.14 -1.58
C ARG A 300 -17.21 -19.29 -0.06
N HIS A 301 -17.31 -18.18 0.67
CA HIS A 301 -17.37 -18.12 2.13
C HIS A 301 -18.69 -17.50 2.60
N PRO A 302 -19.83 -18.18 2.40
CA PRO A 302 -21.11 -17.73 2.94
C PRO A 302 -21.00 -17.66 4.47
N GLY A 303 -21.30 -16.50 5.04
CA GLY A 303 -21.35 -16.36 6.50
C GLY A 303 -22.37 -17.30 7.13
N PRO A 304 -22.32 -17.51 8.46
CA PRO A 304 -23.29 -18.35 9.15
C PRO A 304 -24.71 -17.91 8.81
N PRO A 305 -25.64 -18.86 8.58
CA PRO A 305 -26.99 -18.55 8.14
C PRO A 305 -27.62 -17.57 9.11
N THR A 306 -28.19 -16.49 8.58
CA THR A 306 -28.95 -15.54 9.38
C THR A 306 -30.13 -16.28 10.00
N GLU A 307 -30.15 -16.44 11.32
CA GLU A 307 -31.36 -16.85 12.01
C GLU A 307 -32.45 -15.82 11.71
N ILE A 308 -33.43 -16.23 10.90
CA ILE A 308 -34.65 -15.47 10.71
C ILE A 308 -35.40 -15.56 12.06
N PRO A 309 -35.69 -14.45 12.74
CA PRO A 309 -36.50 -14.49 13.95
C PRO A 309 -37.85 -15.12 13.60
N ASP A 310 -38.21 -16.20 14.29
CA ASP A 310 -39.45 -16.91 14.04
C ASP A 310 -40.61 -16.06 14.58
N PHE A 311 -41.22 -15.26 13.69
CA PHE A 311 -42.34 -14.39 14.03
C PHE A 311 -43.65 -15.20 14.08
N THR A 312 -43.73 -16.15 15.02
CA THR A 312 -44.94 -16.90 15.36
C THR A 312 -45.20 -16.94 16.87
N GLU A 313 -45.73 -15.83 17.40
CA GLU A 313 -46.66 -15.81 18.54
C GLU A 313 -47.82 -14.84 18.23
#